data_AF-A0A938BVY4-F1
#
_entry.id   AF-A0A938BVY4-F1
#
_cell.length_a   1.000
_cell.length_b   1.000
_cell.length_c   1.000
_cell.angle_alpha   90.00
_cell.angle_beta   90.00
_cell.angle_gamma   90.00
#
_symmetry.space_group_name_H-M   'P 1'
#
loop_
_entity.id
_entity.type
_entity.pdbx_description
1 polymer ?
#
loop_
_entity_poly.entity_id
_entity_poly.type
_entity_poly.pdbx_seq_one_letter_code
_entity_poly.pdbx_strand_id
1 'polypeptide(L)' 'MDQFAKETLPVSLEEEMRRSYLDYAMSVIVGRALPDIRDGLKPVHRRVLFAMHETNTVWNRPF' A
#
# COMPACT_ATOMS: atom_id res chain seq x y z
N MET A 1 -18.49 -9.14 -35.62
CA MET A 1 -17.37 -9.25 -34.67
C MET A 1 -17.26 -7.90 -34.00
N ASP A 2 -17.86 -7.78 -32.82
CA ASP A 2 -17.93 -6.50 -32.12
C ASP A 2 -16.52 -6.00 -31.79
N GLN A 3 -16.27 -4.77 -32.20
CA GLN A 3 -15.04 -4.04 -31.97
C GLN A 3 -15.00 -3.68 -30.48
N PHE A 4 -14.53 -4.63 -29.67
CA PHE A 4 -14.25 -4.39 -28.26
C PHE A 4 -13.25 -3.24 -28.15
N ALA A 5 -13.74 -2.13 -27.63
CA ALA A 5 -13.06 -0.84 -27.58
C ALA A 5 -11.60 -0.94 -27.13
N LYS A 6 -10.71 -0.30 -27.88
CA LYS A 6 -9.44 0.21 -27.36
C LYS A 6 -9.14 1.55 -28.02
N GLU A 7 -9.88 2.59 -27.62
CA GLU A 7 -9.32 3.93 -27.69
C GLU A 7 -8.14 3.98 -26.73
N THR A 8 -6.93 3.76 -27.25
CA THR A 8 -5.70 4.04 -26.50
C THR A 8 -5.40 5.51 -26.65
N LEU A 9 -5.59 6.28 -25.57
CA LEU A 9 -5.15 7.66 -25.54
C LEU A 9 -3.60 7.65 -25.61
N PRO A 10 -3.00 8.34 -26.60
CA PRO A 10 -1.56 8.46 -26.65
C PRO A 10 -1.08 9.27 -25.44
N VAL A 11 -0.12 8.72 -24.69
CA VAL A 11 0.50 9.38 -23.53
C VAL A 11 1.99 9.54 -23.80
N SER A 12 2.56 10.68 -23.43
CA SER A 12 4.01 10.87 -23.48
C SER A 12 4.70 9.94 -22.48
N LEU A 13 5.67 9.15 -22.95
CA LEU A 13 6.44 8.24 -22.10
C LEU A 13 7.13 8.98 -20.95
N GLU A 14 7.71 10.15 -21.22
CA GLU A 14 8.41 10.96 -20.23
C GLU A 14 7.47 11.38 -19.09
N GLU A 15 6.27 11.86 -19.44
CA GLU A 15 5.30 12.31 -18.44
C GLU A 15 4.74 11.13 -17.63
N GLU A 16 4.47 10.00 -18.28
CA GLU A 16 3.98 8.80 -17.60
C GLU A 16 5.03 8.23 -16.65
N MET A 17 6.30 8.18 -17.08
CA MET A 17 7.41 7.72 -16.25
C MET A 17 7.59 8.59 -15.01
N ARG A 18 7.57 9.93 -15.18
CA ARG A 18 7.71 10.89 -14.09
C ARG A 18 6.57 10.74 -13.08
N ARG A 19 5.33 10.64 -13.57
CA ARG A 19 4.15 10.47 -12.73
C ARG A 19 4.18 9.14 -11.98
N SER A 20 4.38 8.02 -12.68
CA SER A 20 4.44 6.68 -12.09
C SER A 20 5.53 6.57 -11.03
N TYR A 21 6.70 7.18 -11.28
CA TYR A 21 7.79 7.24 -10.30
C TYR A 21 7.38 8.00 -9.04
N LEU A 22 6.79 9.19 -9.19
CA LEU A 22 6.36 10.01 -8.05
C LEU A 22 5.24 9.32 -7.25
N ASP A 23 4.26 8.73 -7.94
CA ASP A 23 3.16 8.00 -7.30
C ASP A 23 3.68 6.81 -6.50
N TYR A 24 4.61 6.04 -7.07
CA TYR A 24 5.22 4.92 -6.36
C TYR A 24 6.07 5.40 -5.17
N ALA A 25 6.93 6.40 -5.37
CA ALA A 25 7.78 6.95 -4.32
C ALA A 25 6.94 7.45 -3.14
N MET A 26 5.87 8.19 -3.41
CA MET A 26 4.97 8.69 -2.36
C MET A 26 4.26 7.56 -1.63
N SER A 27 3.79 6.54 -2.37
CA SER A 27 3.17 5.34 -1.77
C SER A 27 4.12 4.60 -0.82
N VAL A 28 5.42 4.56 -1.16
CA VAL A 28 6.45 3.90 -0.36
C VAL A 28 6.71 4.71 0.91
N ILE A 29 6.92 6.02 0.78
CA ILE A 29 7.27 6.90 1.89
C ILE A 29 6.18 6.87 2.95
N VAL A 30 4.92 7.09 2.56
CA VAL A 30 3.80 7.21 3.50
C VAL A 30 3.22 5.85 3.90
N GLY A 31 3.06 4.95 2.93
CA GLY A 31 2.28 3.72 3.12
C GLY A 31 3.10 2.50 3.55
N ARG A 32 4.43 2.60 3.61
CA ARG A 32 5.29 1.42 3.80
C ARG A 32 6.54 1.64 4.62
N ALA A 33 7.33 2.67 4.28
CA ALA A 33 8.69 2.81 4.75
C ALA A 33 8.79 3.52 6.10
N LEU A 34 8.14 4.68 6.24
CA LEU A 34 8.22 5.49 7.45
C LEU A 34 7.16 5.07 8.48
N PRO A 35 7.53 4.94 9.77
CA PRO A 35 6.56 4.73 10.85
C PRO A 35 5.79 6.02 11.17
N ASP A 36 4.62 5.88 11.78
CA ASP A 36 3.87 7.01 12.32
C ASP A 36 4.50 7.48 13.63
N ILE A 37 4.58 8.79 13.86
CA ILE A 37 5.19 9.37 15.07
C ILE A 37 4.42 9.05 16.35
N ARG A 38 3.11 8.81 16.25
CA ARG A 38 2.23 8.60 17.42
C ARG A 38 2.50 7.27 18.11
N ASP A 39 2.84 6.23 17.34
CA ASP A 39 3.01 4.87 17.84
C ASP A 39 4.36 4.24 17.45
N GLY A 40 5.13 4.85 16.55
CA GLY A 40 6.37 4.30 16.02
C GLY A 40 6.17 3.07 15.12
N LEU A 41 4.94 2.74 14.74
CA LEU A 41 4.62 1.51 14.02
C LEU A 41 4.48 1.74 12.51
N LYS A 42 5.07 0.81 11.75
CA LYS A 42 4.80 0.69 10.31
C LYS A 42 3.39 0.11 10.06
N PRO A 43 2.78 0.37 8.90
CA PRO A 43 1.45 -0.16 8.57
C PRO A 43 1.32 -1.69 8.63
N VAL A 44 2.41 -2.44 8.46
CA VAL A 44 2.40 -3.91 8.61
C VAL A 44 2.25 -4.33 10.07
N HIS A 45 2.96 -3.69 11.01
CA HIS A 45 2.88 -4.01 12.43
C HIS A 45 1.47 -3.77 12.98
N ARG A 46 0.87 -2.63 12.62
CA ARG A 46 -0.49 -2.28 13.04
C ARG A 46 -1.52 -3.32 12.58
N ARG A 47 -1.41 -3.81 11.34
CA ARG A 47 -2.29 -4.86 10.80
C ARG A 47 -2.10 -6.20 11.50
N VAL A 48 -0.86 -6.60 11.80
CA VAL A 48 -0.59 -7.85 12.53
C VAL A 48 -1.13 -7.77 13.95
N LEU A 49 -0.84 -6.69 14.68
CA LEU A 49 -1.33 -6.51 16.05
C LEU A 49 -2.86 -6.43 16.12
N PHE A 50 -3.48 -5.78 15.14
CA PHE A 50 -4.94 -5.75 15.02
C PHE A 50 -5.50 -7.15 14.76
N ALA A 51 -4.93 -7.91 13.82
CA ALA A 51 -5.38 -9.29 13.57
C ALA A 51 -5.22 -10.20 14.79
N MET A 52 -4.10 -10.09 15.53
CA MET A 52 -3.88 -10.83 16.78
C MET A 52 -4.92 -10.46 17.86
N HIS A 53 -5.32 -9.19 17.92
CA HIS A 53 -6.40 -8.74 18.79
C HIS A 53 -7.74 -9.37 18.40
N GLU A 54 -8.09 -9.36 17.11
CA GLU A 54 -9.33 -9.96 16.59
C GLU A 54 -9.39 -11.48 16.82
N THR A 55 -8.27 -12.19 16.71
CA THR A 55 -8.19 -13.63 16.99
C THR A 55 -8.02 -13.95 18.48
N ASN A 56 -7.99 -12.93 19.34
CA ASN A 56 -7.77 -13.06 20.78
C ASN A 56 -6.49 -13.84 21.11
N THR A 57 -5.44 -13.64 20.31
CA THR A 57 -4.12 -14.26 20.51
C THR A 57 -3.34 -13.43 21.51
N VAL A 58 -3.70 -13.59 22.78
CA VAL A 58 -3.10 -12.91 23.92
C VAL A 58 -2.19 -13.85 24.69
N TRP A 59 -1.24 -13.28 25.42
CA TRP A 59 -0.18 -13.99 26.13
C TRP A 59 -0.66 -15.05 27.14
N ASN A 60 -1.89 -14.95 27.64
CA ASN A 60 -2.47 -15.88 28.61
C ASN A 60 -3.29 -17.01 27.97
N ARG A 61 -3.18 -17.20 26.65
CA ARG A 61 -3.85 -18.28 25.91
C ARG A 61 -2.86 -19.29 25.34
N PRO A 62 -3.31 -20.54 25.15
CA PRO A 62 -2.49 -21.57 24.49
C PRO A 62 -2.17 -21.20 23.04
N PHE A 63 -1.05 -21.72 22.55
CA PHE A 63 -0.55 -21.56 21.17
C PHE A 63 -1.25 -22.49 20.19
#